data_AF-R7VFX2-F1
#
_entry.id   AF-R7VFX2-F1
#
_cell.length_a   1.000
_cell.length_b   1.000
_cell.length_c   1.000
_cell.angle_alpha   90.00
_cell.angle_beta   90.00
_cell.angle_gamma   90.00
#
_symmetry.space_group_name_H-M   'P 1'
#
loop_
_entity.id
_entity.type
_entity.pdbx_description
1 polymer ?
#
loop_
_entity_poly.entity_id
_entity_poly.type
_entity_poly.pdbx_seq_one_letter_code
_entity_poly.pdbx_strand_id
1 'polypeptide(L)'
;ALWLVSVAAIWGFTNPLIKAGGKGIENVKSSGNAFSQFLMEFKFLFLNWKYLLPFLLNQSGSVLYYMTLASADLSLAVPVTNSLTFVFTGLGGKLCGEEFGSKRQSYSDVLGVLFQ
;
A
#
# COMPACT_ATOMS: atom_id res chain seq x y z
N ALA A 1 6.57 -5.63 -20.25
CA ALA A 1 7.11 -6.44 -19.13
C ALA A 1 7.77 -5.58 -18.05
N LEU A 2 8.84 -4.83 -18.35
CA LEU A 2 9.55 -3.99 -17.36
C LEU A 2 8.65 -3.01 -16.58
N TRP A 3 7.68 -2.36 -17.23
CA TRP A 3 6.79 -1.43 -16.55
C TRP A 3 5.87 -2.07 -15.51
N LEU A 4 5.38 -3.29 -15.76
CA LEU A 4 4.56 -4.03 -14.80
C LEU A 4 5.38 -4.41 -13.54
N VAL A 5 6.66 -4.74 -13.73
CA VAL A 5 7.58 -5.01 -12.61
C VAL A 5 7.81 -3.74 -11.79
N SER A 6 8.03 -2.60 -12.44
CA SER A 6 8.21 -1.31 -11.74
C SER A 6 6.97 -0.91 -10.96
N VAL A 7 5.77 -1.05 -11.55
CA VAL A 7 4.50 -0.78 -10.87
C VAL A 7 4.33 -1.69 -9.66
N ALA A 8 4.55 -2.99 -9.83
CA ALA A 8 4.45 -3.96 -8.75
C ALA A 8 5.48 -3.69 -7.63
N ALA A 9 6.69 -3.26 -7.97
CA ALA A 9 7.71 -2.88 -7.00
C ALA A 9 7.32 -1.63 -6.22
N ILE A 10 6.82 -0.60 -6.90
CA ILE A 10 6.33 0.63 -6.27
C ILE A 10 5.26 0.27 -5.24
N TRP A 11 4.18 -0.39 -5.67
CA TRP A 11 3.08 -0.79 -4.79
C TRP A 11 3.53 -1.71 -3.66
N GLY A 12 4.32 -2.73 -3.98
CA GLY A 12 4.75 -3.71 -3.02
C GLY A 12 5.61 -3.11 -1.91
N PHE A 13 6.58 -2.24 -2.25
CA PHE A 13 7.42 -1.62 -1.23
C PHE A 13 6.71 -0.50 -0.45
N THR A 14 5.74 0.20 -1.05
CA THR A 14 5.00 1.24 -0.33
C THR A 14 4.02 0.67 0.68
N ASN A 15 3.43 -0.50 0.45
CA ASN A 15 2.43 -1.09 1.33
C ASN A 15 2.93 -1.27 2.80
N PRO A 16 4.09 -1.90 3.06
CA PRO A 16 4.65 -2.00 4.41
C PRO A 16 5.03 -0.64 5.02
N LEU A 17 5.49 0.31 4.20
CA LEU A 17 5.84 1.65 4.65
C LEU A 17 4.60 2.45 5.08
N ILE A 18 3.51 2.37 4.32
CA ILE A 18 2.20 2.96 4.66
C ILE A 18 1.73 2.37 6.00
N LYS A 19 1.79 1.06 6.15
CA LYS A 19 1.41 0.37 7.38
C LYS A 19 2.27 0.81 8.57
N ALA A 20 3.58 0.89 8.40
CA ALA A 20 4.50 1.37 9.43
C ALA A 20 4.23 2.84 9.80
N GLY A 21 3.98 3.69 8.81
CA GLY A 21 3.64 5.10 8.99
C GLY A 21 2.28 5.32 9.65
N GLY A 22 1.31 4.43 9.45
CA GLY A 22 -0.03 4.51 10.04
C GLY A 22 -0.12 4.04 11.50
N LYS A 23 0.94 3.43 12.06
CA LYS A 23 0.94 2.95 13.45
C LYS A 23 0.63 4.10 14.42
N GLY A 24 -0.35 3.89 15.29
CA GLY A 24 -0.77 4.89 16.28
C GLY A 24 -1.98 5.72 15.89
N ILE A 25 -2.53 5.54 14.68
CA ILE A 25 -3.82 6.14 14.31
C ILE A 25 -4.94 5.70 15.26
N GLU A 26 -4.88 4.46 15.75
CA GLU A 26 -5.83 3.88 16.70
C GLU A 26 -5.85 4.57 18.08
N ASN A 27 -4.75 5.27 18.41
CA ASN A 27 -4.59 6.03 19.66
C ASN A 27 -5.09 7.47 19.52
N VAL A 28 -5.37 7.94 18.30
CA VAL A 28 -6.00 9.23 18.09
C VAL A 28 -7.44 9.12 18.55
N LYS A 29 -7.79 9.79 19.64
CA LYS A 29 -9.17 9.84 20.15
C LYS A 29 -9.62 11.29 20.22
N SER A 30 -10.75 11.59 19.61
CA SER A 30 -11.44 12.86 19.76
C SER A 30 -12.53 12.72 20.82
N SER A 31 -12.68 13.75 21.65
CA SER A 31 -13.79 13.88 22.61
C SER A 31 -15.11 14.27 21.93
N GLY A 32 -15.09 14.54 20.61
CA GLY A 32 -16.26 14.99 19.84
C GLY A 32 -16.98 13.87 19.08
N ASN A 33 -17.78 14.27 18.10
CA ASN A 33 -18.59 13.36 17.26
C ASN A 33 -17.74 12.57 16.25
N ALA A 34 -18.32 11.57 15.59
CA ALA A 34 -17.63 10.73 14.59
C ALA A 34 -16.89 11.53 13.49
N PHE A 35 -17.43 12.67 13.06
CA PHE A 35 -16.76 13.55 12.08
C PHE A 35 -15.47 14.17 12.63
N SER A 36 -15.44 14.53 13.92
CA SER A 36 -14.25 15.07 14.57
C SER A 36 -13.17 13.99 14.73
N GLN A 37 -13.57 12.75 15.04
CA GLN A 37 -12.67 11.59 15.06
C GLN A 37 -12.03 11.38 13.68
N PHE A 38 -12.85 11.35 12.61
CA PHE A 38 -12.36 11.24 11.24
C PHE A 38 -11.39 12.35 10.86
N LEU A 39 -11.71 13.62 11.19
CA LEU A 39 -10.83 14.74 10.87
C LEU A 39 -9.49 14.65 11.61
N MET A 40 -9.48 14.18 12.87
CA MET A 40 -8.26 13.99 13.65
C MET A 40 -7.38 12.87 13.08
N GLU A 41 -7.99 11.72 12.74
CA GLU A 41 -7.31 10.62 12.06
C GLU A 41 -6.74 11.05 10.71
N PHE A 42 -7.54 11.79 9.93
CA PHE A 42 -7.11 12.36 8.65
C PHE A 42 -5.92 13.30 8.83
N LYS A 43 -5.99 14.20 9.83
CA LYS A 43 -4.90 15.14 10.13
C LYS A 43 -3.64 14.42 10.60
N PHE A 44 -3.77 13.36 11.39
CA PHE A 44 -2.64 12.50 11.80
C PHE A 44 -1.94 11.89 10.59
N LEU A 45 -2.70 11.30 9.66
CA LEU A 45 -2.15 10.69 8.46
C LEU A 45 -1.53 11.72 7.51
N PHE A 46 -2.21 12.85 7.29
CA PHE A 46 -1.76 13.87 6.34
C PHE A 46 -0.53 14.64 6.84
N LEU A 47 -0.38 14.84 8.15
CA LEU A 47 0.81 15.48 8.72
C LEU A 47 1.98 14.52 8.93
N ASN A 48 1.74 13.21 8.88
CA ASN A 48 2.78 12.21 9.02
C ASN A 48 3.44 11.94 7.67
N TRP A 49 4.58 12.60 7.43
CA TRP A 49 5.35 12.43 6.19
C TRP A 49 5.78 10.98 5.92
N LYS A 50 5.98 10.16 6.97
CA LYS A 50 6.31 8.73 6.84
C LYS A 50 5.14 7.90 6.33
N TYR A 51 3.91 8.40 6.46
CA TYR A 51 2.72 7.82 5.84
C TYR A 51 2.42 8.47 4.49
N LEU A 52 2.44 9.80 4.43
CA LEU A 52 2.01 10.57 3.26
C LEU A 52 2.91 10.30 2.04
N LEU A 53 4.23 10.25 2.20
CA LEU A 53 5.14 10.00 1.07
C LEU A 53 4.93 8.61 0.44
N PRO A 54 4.94 7.50 1.21
CA PRO A 54 4.60 6.19 0.66
C PRO A 54 3.19 6.12 0.07
N PHE A 55 2.21 6.79 0.68
CA PHE A 55 0.84 6.83 0.17
C PHE A 55 0.76 7.51 -1.21
N LEU A 56 1.37 8.68 -1.36
CA LEU A 56 1.39 9.40 -2.65
C LEU A 56 2.14 8.61 -3.72
N LEU A 57 3.25 7.97 -3.35
CA LEU A 57 3.99 7.10 -4.27
C LEU A 57 3.15 5.89 -4.69
N ASN A 58 2.40 5.28 -3.77
CA ASN A 58 1.47 4.18 -4.07
C ASN A 58 0.38 4.60 -5.07
N GLN A 59 -0.21 5.79 -4.89
CA GLN A 59 -1.22 6.33 -5.82
C GLN A 59 -0.63 6.65 -7.20
N SER A 60 0.64 7.08 -7.27
CA SER A 60 1.31 7.29 -8.55
C SER A 60 1.49 5.98 -9.34
N GLY A 61 1.61 4.84 -8.65
CA GLY A 61 1.66 3.53 -9.26
C GLY A 61 0.43 3.22 -10.11
N SER A 62 -0.76 3.70 -9.72
CA SER A 62 -2.01 3.53 -10.48
C SER A 62 -2.01 4.33 -11.79
N VAL A 63 -1.38 5.51 -11.83
CA VAL A 63 -1.21 6.30 -13.06
C VAL A 63 -0.29 5.55 -14.04
N LEU A 64 0.85 5.06 -13.54
CA LEU A 64 1.79 4.26 -14.34
C LEU A 64 1.15 2.95 -14.82
N TYR A 65 0.34 2.31 -13.98
CA TYR A 65 -0.38 1.09 -14.34
C TYR A 65 -1.37 1.35 -15.46
N TYR A 66 -2.18 2.41 -15.36
CA TYR A 66 -3.15 2.80 -16.39
C TYR A 66 -2.49 3.10 -17.73
N MET A 67 -1.35 3.81 -17.72
CA MET A 67 -0.57 4.07 -18.94
C MET A 67 0.01 2.78 -19.55
N THR A 68 0.37 1.80 -18.71
CA THR A 68 0.93 0.51 -19.16
C THR A 68 -0.15 -0.43 -19.69
N LEU A 69 -1.36 -0.36 -19.13
CA LEU A 69 -2.53 -1.16 -19.50
C LEU A 69 -2.96 -0.90 -20.96
N ALA A 70 -2.72 0.31 -21.47
CA ALA A 70 -3.00 0.67 -22.85
C ALA A 70 -2.15 -0.12 -23.88
N SER A 71 -1.12 -0.85 -23.45
CA SER A 71 -0.15 -1.51 -24.33
C SER A 71 0.06 -3.00 -24.03
N ALA A 72 -0.71 -3.60 -23.11
CA ALA A 72 -0.56 -5.00 -22.70
C ALA A 72 -1.91 -5.72 -22.59
N ASP A 73 -1.92 -7.04 -22.83
CA ASP A 73 -3.11 -7.87 -22.60
C ASP A 73 -3.51 -7.85 -21.12
N LEU A 74 -4.62 -7.18 -20.83
CA LEU A 74 -5.19 -7.00 -19.49
C LEU A 74 -5.31 -8.32 -18.71
N SER A 75 -5.65 -9.41 -19.40
CA SER A 75 -5.83 -10.74 -18.80
C SER A 75 -4.55 -11.33 -18.22
N LEU A 76 -3.37 -10.91 -18.71
CA LEU A 76 -2.07 -11.33 -18.18
C LEU A 76 -1.43 -10.26 -17.31
N ALA A 77 -1.65 -8.99 -17.62
CA ALA A 77 -1.07 -7.88 -16.87
C ALA A 77 -1.55 -7.84 -15.42
N VAL A 78 -2.85 -8.05 -15.17
CA VAL A 78 -3.44 -7.99 -13.84
C VAL A 78 -2.89 -9.11 -12.93
N PRO A 79 -2.96 -10.41 -13.30
CA PRO A 79 -2.47 -11.46 -12.42
C PRO A 79 -0.96 -11.38 -12.17
N VAL A 80 -0.17 -11.02 -13.18
CA VAL A 80 1.28 -10.89 -13.06
C VAL A 80 1.65 -9.74 -12.13
N THR A 81 1.07 -8.55 -12.32
CA THR A 81 1.37 -7.38 -11.49
C THR A 81 1.00 -7.66 -10.03
N ASN A 82 -0.21 -8.18 -9.78
CA ASN A 82 -0.65 -8.49 -8.41
C ASN A 82 0.24 -9.55 -7.74
N SER A 83 0.64 -10.58 -8.47
CA SER A 83 1.55 -11.60 -7.94
C SER A 83 2.92 -11.02 -7.56
N LEU A 84 3.49 -10.15 -8.42
CA LEU A 84 4.74 -9.47 -8.09
C LEU A 84 4.58 -8.49 -6.94
N THR A 85 3.47 -7.74 -6.87
CA THR A 85 3.19 -6.80 -5.77
C THR A 85 3.17 -7.54 -4.44
N PHE A 86 2.60 -8.75 -4.39
CA PHE A 86 2.62 -9.58 -3.19
C PHE A 86 4.05 -9.97 -2.78
N VAL A 87 4.87 -10.41 -3.75
CA VAL A 87 6.29 -10.72 -3.50
C VAL A 87 7.04 -9.51 -2.95
N PHE A 88 6.90 -8.35 -3.60
CA PHE A 88 7.55 -7.11 -3.16
C PHE A 88 7.00 -6.60 -1.81
N THR A 89 5.72 -6.80 -1.51
CA THR A 89 5.13 -6.50 -0.20
C THR A 89 5.79 -7.31 0.90
N GLY A 90 5.95 -8.62 0.69
CA GLY A 90 6.67 -9.47 1.64
C GLY A 90 8.12 -9.01 1.83
N LEU A 91 8.84 -8.74 0.73
CA LEU A 91 10.22 -8.24 0.79
C LEU A 91 10.31 -6.91 1.55
N GLY A 92 9.43 -5.95 1.25
CA GLY A 92 9.34 -4.67 1.94
C GLY A 92 9.01 -4.81 3.42
N GLY A 93 8.10 -5.72 3.77
CA GLY A 93 7.76 -6.05 5.16
C GLY A 93 8.98 -6.55 5.91
N LYS A 94 9.74 -7.49 5.32
CA LYS A 94 10.99 -7.97 5.90
C LYS A 94 12.02 -6.86 6.09
N LEU A 95 12.17 -5.96 5.11
CA LEU A 95 13.07 -4.80 5.21
C LEU A 95 12.63 -3.83 6.33
N CYS A 96 11.32 -3.73 6.59
CA CYS A 96 10.76 -2.95 7.69
C CYS A 96 10.81 -3.68 9.04
N GLY A 97 11.39 -4.88 9.10
CA GLY A 97 11.51 -5.69 10.31
C GLY A 97 10.26 -6.51 10.67
N GLU A 98 9.34 -6.71 9.73
CA GLU A 98 8.19 -7.61 9.92
C GLU A 98 8.62 -9.09 9.80
N GLU A 99 8.10 -9.94 10.68
CA GLU A 99 8.30 -11.39 10.59
C GLU A 99 7.44 -11.97 9.47
N PHE A 100 8.11 -12.65 8.52
CA PHE A 100 7.44 -13.37 7.45
C PHE A 100 6.60 -14.52 8.01
N GLY A 101 5.32 -14.61 7.60
CA GLY A 101 4.49 -15.79 7.84
C GLY A 101 3.43 -15.68 8.95
N SER A 102 3.24 -14.51 9.55
CA SER A 102 2.04 -14.25 10.36
C SER A 102 0.78 -14.40 9.49
N LYS A 103 -0.14 -15.32 9.85
CA LYS A 103 -1.38 -15.56 9.09
C LYS A 103 -2.16 -14.25 8.85
N ARG A 104 -2.24 -13.40 9.88
CA ARG A 104 -2.94 -12.10 9.82
C ARG A 104 -2.27 -11.13 8.84
N GLN A 105 -0.94 -11.15 8.76
CA GLN A 105 -0.16 -10.36 7.81
C GLN A 105 -0.49 -10.80 6.38
N SER A 106 -0.41 -12.11 6.12
CA SER A 106 -0.67 -12.66 4.79
C SER A 106 -2.07 -12.33 4.28
N TYR A 107 -3.10 -12.37 5.14
CA TYR A 107 -4.46 -11.95 4.75
C TYR A 107 -4.55 -10.45 4.46
N SER A 108 -3.92 -9.61 5.30
CA SER A 108 -3.91 -8.15 5.08
C SER A 108 -3.21 -7.78 3.77
N ASP A 109 -2.10 -8.45 3.45
CA ASP A 109 -1.31 -8.17 2.25
C ASP A 109 -2.06 -8.66 1.00
N VAL A 110 -2.69 -9.84 1.05
CA VAL A 110 -3.53 -10.34 -0.05
C VAL A 110 -4.72 -9.40 -0.30
N LEU A 111 -5.44 -8.98 0.76
CA LEU A 111 -6.55 -8.04 0.60
C LEU A 111 -6.05 -6.69 0.07
N GLY A 112 -4.93 -6.19 0.58
CA GLY A 112 -4.32 -4.95 0.11
C GLY A 112 -3.96 -4.98 -1.37
N VAL A 113 -3.46 -6.11 -1.88
CA VAL A 113 -3.13 -6.30 -3.30
C VAL A 113 -4.38 -6.48 -4.17
N LEU A 114 -5.44 -7.09 -3.65
CA LEU A 114 -6.69 -7.31 -4.41
C LEU A 114 -7.53 -6.05 -4.61
N PHE A 115 -7.40 -5.05 -3.73
CA PHE A 115 -8.19 -3.82 -3.77
C PHE A 115 -7.42 -2.61 -4.34
N GLN A 116 -6.25 -2.83 -4.95
CA GLN A 116 -5.48 -1.81 -5.69
C GLN A 116 -5.84 -1.82 -7.18
#